data_AF-A0AAN5DCN2-F1
#
_entry.id   AF-A0AAN5DCN2-F1
#
_cell.length_a   1.000
_cell.length_b   1.000
_cell.length_c   1.000
_cell.angle_alpha   90.00
_cell.angle_beta   90.00
_cell.angle_gamma   90.00
#
_symmetry.space_group_name_H-M   'P 1'
#
loop_
_entity.id
_entity.type
_entity.pdbx_description
1 polymer ?
#
loop_
_entity_poly.entity_id
_entity_poly.type
_entity_poly.pdbx_seq_one_letter_code
_entity_poly.pdbx_strand_id
1 'polypeptide(L)'
;MDTDIGSGYNQSSDAMEILGNNTEEEPVNVAPTTSARISGIAENLSQGQPVIRFTSVNEDSWQRLYGENRMPVNLKAHVVADKSFNYSYKDGCFVNQNKNHFQVSASIEACDDYKPRFVFVNGAHKPIQKMQLAFCGIKLEMTSTFIEVKQSQNDRQPSLHKPVELSDIPPRQVTK
;
A
#
# COMPACT_ATOMS: atom_id res chain seq x y z
N MET A 1 27.49 72.59 16.18
CA MET A 1 26.16 72.13 16.64
C MET A 1 25.40 71.73 15.39
N ASP A 2 24.80 70.56 15.49
CA ASP A 2 23.80 69.94 14.61
C ASP A 2 24.26 69.21 13.33
N THR A 3 24.39 67.90 13.54
CA THR A 3 24.08 66.74 12.68
C THR A 3 23.07 66.99 11.55
N ASP A 4 23.33 66.45 10.36
CA ASP A 4 22.55 65.30 9.88
C ASP A 4 23.25 64.50 8.76
N ILE A 5 23.08 63.17 8.82
CA ILE A 5 23.70 62.15 7.96
C ILE A 5 22.63 61.66 7.00
N GLY A 6 22.72 62.05 5.73
CA GLY A 6 21.81 61.63 4.66
C GLY A 6 22.46 60.58 3.75
N SER A 7 22.21 59.31 4.05
CA SER A 7 22.57 58.13 3.25
C SER A 7 21.92 58.15 1.86
N GLY A 8 22.73 57.87 0.82
CA GLY A 8 22.27 57.74 -0.56
C GLY A 8 23.07 56.70 -1.33
N TYR A 9 23.28 55.51 -0.75
CA TYR A 9 23.74 54.35 -1.50
C TYR A 9 22.57 53.80 -2.34
N ASN A 10 22.54 54.15 -3.63
CA ASN A 10 21.85 53.34 -4.62
C ASN A 10 22.64 52.04 -4.82
N GLN A 11 22.42 51.05 -3.96
CA GLN A 11 22.74 49.67 -4.29
C GLN A 11 21.58 49.13 -5.10
N SER A 12 21.82 48.87 -6.39
CA SER A 12 21.00 47.97 -7.18
C SER A 12 20.99 46.62 -6.46
N SER A 13 19.89 46.33 -5.76
CA SER A 13 19.60 44.95 -5.40
C SER A 13 19.20 44.27 -6.69
N ASP A 14 20.17 43.65 -7.36
CA ASP A 14 19.91 42.56 -8.28
C ASP A 14 19.06 41.56 -7.51
N ALA A 15 17.75 41.58 -7.77
CA ALA A 15 16.84 40.54 -7.33
C ALA A 15 17.29 39.28 -8.05
N MET A 16 18.17 38.52 -7.41
CA MET A 16 18.46 37.15 -7.76
C MET A 16 17.14 36.39 -7.53
N GLU A 17 16.33 36.33 -8.58
CA GLU A 17 15.21 35.43 -8.67
C GLU A 17 15.82 34.03 -8.58
N ILE A 18 15.84 33.48 -7.36
CA ILE A 18 16.15 32.07 -7.15
C ILE A 18 15.00 31.35 -7.84
N LEU A 19 15.22 31.01 -9.11
CA LEU A 19 14.47 29.99 -9.81
C LEU A 19 14.61 28.74 -8.93
N GLY A 20 13.64 28.55 -8.05
CA GLY A 20 13.47 27.30 -7.35
C GLY A 20 13.39 26.26 -8.44
N ASN A 21 14.42 25.41 -8.52
CA ASN A 21 14.42 24.24 -9.37
C ASN A 21 13.26 23.36 -8.90
N ASN A 22 12.06 23.62 -9.41
CA ASN A 22 10.94 22.67 -9.42
C ASN A 22 11.35 21.56 -10.38
N THR A 23 12.33 20.77 -9.94
CA THR A 23 12.51 19.44 -10.48
C THR A 23 11.33 18.69 -9.92
N GLU A 24 10.26 18.54 -10.71
CA GLU A 24 9.19 17.60 -10.39
C GLU A 24 9.86 16.23 -10.28
N GLU A 25 10.23 15.83 -9.05
CA GLU A 25 10.79 14.51 -8.81
C GLU A 25 9.72 13.48 -9.21
N GLU A 26 10.07 12.62 -10.16
CA GLU A 26 9.21 11.52 -10.58
C GLU A 26 8.74 10.71 -9.36
N PRO A 27 7.47 10.26 -9.35
CA PRO A 27 6.97 9.43 -8.27
C PRO A 27 7.83 8.17 -8.08
N VAL A 28 8.36 8.02 -6.87
CA VAL A 28 9.12 6.83 -6.50
C VAL A 28 8.14 5.73 -6.13
N ASN A 29 8.21 4.59 -6.83
CA ASN A 29 7.54 3.37 -6.36
C ASN A 29 8.35 2.79 -5.20
N VAL A 30 7.71 2.57 -4.06
CA VAL A 30 8.34 2.16 -2.81
C VAL A 30 7.81 0.80 -2.36
N ALA A 31 8.52 0.15 -1.44
CA ALA A 31 8.05 -1.10 -0.86
C ALA A 31 6.67 -0.93 -0.18
N PRO A 32 5.89 -2.02 -0.01
CA PRO A 32 4.57 -1.95 0.60
C PRO A 32 4.61 -1.32 2.00
N THR A 33 3.50 -0.70 2.42
CA THR A 33 3.32 -0.24 3.81
C THR A 33 2.63 -1.30 4.69
N THR A 34 1.92 -2.23 4.06
CA THR A 34 1.30 -3.39 4.68
C THR A 34 1.17 -4.46 3.60
N SER A 35 1.26 -5.73 3.98
CA SER A 35 1.05 -6.86 3.07
C SER A 35 0.66 -8.10 3.85
N ALA A 36 -0.12 -8.98 3.22
CA ALA A 36 -0.54 -10.23 3.84
C ALA A 36 -0.33 -11.40 2.88
N ARG A 37 0.08 -12.54 3.42
CA ARG A 37 0.21 -13.82 2.71
C ARG A 37 -0.59 -14.90 3.41
N ILE A 38 -0.90 -15.98 2.69
CA ILE A 38 -1.47 -17.18 3.30
C ILE A 38 -0.46 -17.75 4.31
N SER A 39 -0.90 -17.90 5.56
CA SER A 39 -0.09 -18.37 6.68
C SER A 39 -0.33 -19.84 7.03
N GLY A 40 -1.43 -20.41 6.56
CA GLY A 40 -1.82 -21.79 6.84
C GLY A 40 -3.33 -21.98 6.92
N ILE A 41 -3.70 -23.12 7.51
CA ILE A 41 -5.08 -23.55 7.73
C ILE A 41 -5.46 -23.20 9.18
N ALA A 42 -6.57 -22.52 9.36
CA ALA A 42 -7.21 -22.41 10.68
C ALA A 42 -8.45 -23.32 10.73
N GLU A 43 -8.74 -23.89 11.89
CA GLU A 43 -10.01 -24.58 12.12
C GLU A 43 -11.09 -23.54 12.41
N ASN A 44 -12.16 -23.50 11.60
CA ASN A 44 -13.32 -22.72 11.95
C ASN A 44 -14.09 -23.43 13.08
N LEU A 45 -13.93 -22.94 14.31
CA LEU A 45 -14.54 -23.51 15.52
C LEU A 45 -16.09 -23.62 15.46
N SER A 46 -16.74 -22.91 14.53
CA SER A 46 -18.20 -22.96 14.39
C SER A 46 -18.71 -23.99 13.37
N GLN A 47 -17.87 -24.48 12.46
CA GLN A 47 -18.27 -25.41 11.40
C GLN A 47 -17.34 -26.63 11.20
N GLY A 48 -16.23 -26.72 11.92
CA GLY A 48 -15.26 -27.81 11.79
C GLY A 48 -14.56 -27.87 10.42
N GLN A 49 -14.70 -26.83 9.60
CA GLN A 49 -14.10 -26.77 8.27
C GLN A 49 -12.81 -25.92 8.26
N PRO A 50 -11.75 -26.41 7.60
CA PRO A 50 -10.54 -25.66 7.30
C PRO A 50 -10.83 -24.34 6.58
N VAL A 51 -10.24 -23.24 7.04
CA VAL A 51 -10.27 -21.93 6.36
C VAL A 51 -8.86 -21.40 6.08
N ILE A 52 -8.70 -20.65 4.98
CA ILE A 52 -7.45 -19.98 4.64
C ILE A 52 -7.23 -18.84 5.63
N ARG A 53 -6.07 -18.83 6.29
CA ARG A 53 -5.64 -17.73 7.15
C ARG A 53 -4.57 -16.90 6.46
N PHE A 54 -4.65 -15.58 6.64
CA PHE A 54 -3.63 -14.64 6.20
C PHE A 54 -2.82 -14.13 7.40
N THR A 55 -1.55 -13.82 7.15
CA THR A 55 -0.65 -13.17 8.11
C THR A 55 0.20 -12.12 7.41
N SER A 56 0.67 -11.15 8.17
CA SER A 56 1.63 -10.15 7.72
C SER A 56 2.92 -10.80 7.21
N VAL A 57 3.53 -10.21 6.18
CA VAL A 57 4.79 -10.71 5.59
C VAL A 57 5.79 -9.59 5.39
N ASN A 58 7.06 -9.87 5.70
CA ASN A 58 8.18 -8.95 5.49
C ASN A 58 7.96 -7.57 6.14
N GLU A 59 7.40 -7.53 7.35
CA GLU A 59 7.08 -6.29 8.08
C GLU A 59 8.31 -5.36 8.22
N ASP A 60 9.50 -5.93 8.41
CA ASP A 60 10.76 -5.18 8.51
C ASP A 60 11.14 -4.42 7.22
N SER A 61 10.57 -4.81 6.08
CA SER A 61 10.79 -4.16 4.79
C SER A 61 9.73 -3.10 4.46
N TRP A 62 8.68 -2.98 5.29
CA TRP A 62 7.59 -2.07 5.01
C TRP A 62 8.01 -0.62 5.16
N GLN A 63 7.51 0.22 4.25
CA GLN A 63 7.68 1.66 4.38
C GLN A 63 6.75 2.22 5.43
N ARG A 64 7.27 3.17 6.21
CA ARG A 64 6.49 3.86 7.25
C ARG A 64 5.70 5.01 6.65
N LEU A 65 4.43 5.09 7.03
CA LEU A 65 3.55 6.20 6.68
C LEU A 65 3.52 7.22 7.81
N TYR A 66 3.25 8.46 7.43
CA TYR A 66 3.17 9.58 8.35
C TYR A 66 1.96 10.45 8.01
N GLY A 67 1.33 10.97 9.06
CA GLY A 67 0.23 11.91 8.96
C GLY A 67 0.70 13.33 8.64
N GLU A 68 -0.25 14.24 8.51
CA GLU A 68 0.02 15.67 8.28
C GLU A 68 0.82 16.31 9.41
N ASN A 69 0.61 15.85 10.65
CA ASN A 69 1.36 16.24 11.83
C ASN A 69 2.76 15.60 11.92
N ARG A 70 3.21 14.89 10.89
CA ARG A 70 4.49 14.15 10.85
C ARG A 70 4.61 13.05 11.91
N MET A 71 3.50 12.57 12.47
CA MET A 71 3.49 11.39 13.34
C MET A 71 3.28 10.12 12.53
N PRO A 72 3.83 8.97 12.97
CA PRO A 72 3.62 7.69 12.30
C PRO A 72 2.13 7.33 12.19
N VAL A 73 1.76 6.72 11.06
CA VAL A 73 0.42 6.17 10.80
C VAL A 73 0.57 4.71 10.40
N ASN A 74 -0.19 3.83 11.04
CA ASN A 74 -0.20 2.40 10.80
C ASN A 74 -1.47 1.99 10.07
N LEU A 75 -1.29 1.18 9.03
CA LEU A 75 -2.37 0.52 8.32
C LEU A 75 -2.32 -0.98 8.58
N LYS A 76 -3.47 -1.59 8.86
CA LYS A 76 -3.62 -3.04 8.94
C LYS A 76 -4.48 -3.54 7.78
N ALA A 77 -3.97 -4.55 7.09
CA ALA A 77 -4.76 -5.26 6.08
C ALA A 77 -5.36 -6.54 6.67
N HIS A 78 -6.68 -6.61 6.69
CA HIS A 78 -7.43 -7.82 7.00
C HIS A 78 -7.91 -8.46 5.71
N VAL A 79 -7.44 -9.65 5.41
CA VAL A 79 -7.70 -10.32 4.12
C VAL A 79 -8.47 -11.61 4.36
N VAL A 80 -9.53 -11.81 3.58
CA VAL A 80 -10.40 -12.98 3.64
C VAL A 80 -10.52 -13.59 2.25
N ALA A 81 -10.37 -14.91 2.17
CA ALA A 81 -10.68 -15.67 0.97
C ALA A 81 -12.16 -16.07 1.01
N ASP A 82 -13.01 -15.41 0.21
CA ASP A 82 -14.46 -15.56 0.29
C ASP A 82 -14.99 -16.77 -0.47
N LYS A 83 -14.40 -17.08 -1.64
CA LYS A 83 -14.97 -18.04 -2.59
C LYS A 83 -13.93 -18.89 -3.30
N SER A 84 -14.32 -20.13 -3.59
CA SER A 84 -13.69 -21.08 -4.53
C SER A 84 -12.43 -21.80 -4.05
N PHE A 85 -11.99 -21.58 -2.81
CA PHE A 85 -10.95 -22.40 -2.19
C PHE A 85 -11.60 -23.53 -1.39
N ASN A 86 -11.34 -24.77 -1.79
CA ASN A 86 -11.83 -25.95 -1.08
C ASN A 86 -10.65 -26.67 -0.44
N TYR A 87 -10.82 -27.19 0.77
CA TYR A 87 -9.77 -27.98 1.40
C TYR A 87 -9.84 -29.44 0.92
N SER A 88 -8.74 -29.94 0.36
CA SER A 88 -8.59 -31.35 0.05
C SER A 88 -7.99 -32.06 1.25
N TYR A 89 -8.80 -32.85 1.96
CA TYR A 89 -8.30 -33.70 3.06
C TYR A 89 -7.30 -34.76 2.57
N LYS A 90 -7.44 -35.19 1.32
CA LYS A 90 -6.52 -36.14 0.70
C LYS A 90 -5.12 -35.53 0.49
N ASP A 91 -5.08 -34.29 0.03
CA ASP A 91 -3.83 -33.62 -0.35
C ASP A 91 -3.28 -32.71 0.76
N GLY A 92 -4.04 -32.52 1.84
CA GLY A 92 -3.65 -31.68 2.99
C GLY A 92 -3.53 -30.19 2.66
N CYS A 93 -4.20 -29.71 1.61
CA CYS A 93 -4.05 -28.34 1.11
C CYS A 93 -5.34 -27.77 0.52
N PHE A 94 -5.37 -26.44 0.36
CA PHE A 94 -6.45 -25.77 -0.36
C PHE A 94 -6.23 -25.90 -1.87
N VAL A 95 -7.30 -26.25 -2.58
CA VAL A 95 -7.33 -26.34 -4.03
C VAL A 95 -8.32 -25.33 -4.59
N ASN A 96 -7.93 -24.68 -5.69
CA ASN A 96 -8.81 -23.93 -6.56
C ASN A 96 -8.65 -24.45 -7.99
N GLN A 97 -9.74 -24.66 -8.70
CA GLN A 97 -9.72 -25.13 -10.07
C GLN A 97 -9.52 -23.94 -11.02
N ASN A 98 -8.63 -24.05 -12.01
CA ASN A 98 -8.34 -22.96 -12.95
C ASN A 98 -9.57 -22.37 -13.66
N LYS A 99 -10.66 -23.12 -13.81
CA LYS A 99 -11.91 -22.64 -14.43
C LYS A 99 -12.82 -21.87 -13.47
N ASN A 100 -12.55 -21.90 -12.18
CA ASN A 100 -13.34 -21.22 -11.16
C ASN A 100 -12.66 -19.92 -10.75
N HIS A 101 -13.42 -18.82 -10.78
CA HIS A 101 -12.95 -17.56 -10.23
C HIS A 101 -12.91 -17.66 -8.72
N PHE A 102 -11.82 -17.22 -8.10
CA PHE A 102 -11.77 -17.01 -6.66
C PHE A 102 -12.14 -15.56 -6.32
N GLN A 103 -12.53 -15.34 -5.07
CA GLN A 103 -12.80 -14.02 -4.55
C GLN A 103 -12.03 -13.82 -3.25
N VAL A 104 -11.42 -12.65 -3.11
CA VAL A 104 -10.73 -12.19 -1.91
C VAL A 104 -11.30 -10.81 -1.56
N SER A 105 -11.68 -10.63 -0.30
CA SER A 105 -12.00 -9.33 0.28
C SER A 105 -10.81 -8.85 1.10
N ALA A 106 -10.41 -7.59 0.91
CA ALA A 106 -9.38 -6.96 1.72
C ALA A 106 -9.99 -5.74 2.41
N SER A 107 -9.74 -5.60 3.70
CA SER A 107 -10.16 -4.46 4.49
C SER A 107 -8.91 -3.77 5.06
N ILE A 108 -8.73 -2.50 4.71
CA ILE A 108 -7.62 -1.67 5.16
C ILE A 108 -8.09 -0.80 6.30
N GLU A 109 -7.57 -1.05 7.50
CA GLU A 109 -7.86 -0.31 8.71
C GLU A 109 -6.77 0.75 8.95
N ALA A 110 -7.15 2.02 9.03
CA ALA A 110 -6.29 3.06 9.58
C ALA A 110 -6.38 3.06 11.11
N CYS A 111 -5.29 2.68 11.77
CA CYS A 111 -5.29 2.52 13.21
C CYS A 111 -5.13 3.82 13.99
N ASP A 112 -4.74 4.92 13.34
CA ASP A 112 -4.36 6.17 13.99
C ASP A 112 -5.31 7.33 13.65
N ASP A 113 -5.16 8.45 14.37
CA ASP A 113 -6.04 9.63 14.28
C ASP A 113 -5.76 10.52 13.06
N TYR A 114 -4.71 10.22 12.29
CA TYR A 114 -4.29 11.00 11.13
C TYR A 114 -4.30 10.17 9.85
N LYS A 115 -4.74 10.80 8.76
CA LYS A 115 -4.73 10.19 7.43
C LYS A 115 -3.27 10.08 6.94
N PRO A 116 -2.87 8.98 6.28
CA PRO A 116 -1.55 8.91 5.66
C PRO A 116 -1.38 10.01 4.61
N ARG A 117 -0.34 10.83 4.77
CA ARG A 117 0.01 11.94 3.86
C ARG A 117 1.40 11.81 3.28
N PHE A 118 2.32 11.21 4.02
CA PHE A 118 3.71 11.05 3.61
C PHE A 118 4.17 9.61 3.79
N VAL A 119 5.13 9.21 2.96
CA VAL A 119 5.92 8.00 3.15
C VAL A 119 7.36 8.39 3.45
N PHE A 120 7.99 7.72 4.41
CA PHE A 120 9.41 7.96 4.72
C PHE A 120 10.28 7.01 3.92
N VAL A 121 11.02 7.55 2.96
CA VAL A 121 11.88 6.80 2.04
C VAL A 121 13.19 7.56 1.82
N ASN A 122 14.31 6.84 1.77
CA ASN A 122 15.65 7.41 1.56
C ASN A 122 16.00 8.57 2.51
N GLY A 123 15.56 8.50 3.77
CA GLY A 123 15.85 9.52 4.79
C GLY A 123 14.96 10.76 4.73
N ALA A 124 13.94 10.81 3.86
CA ALA A 124 13.07 11.95 3.69
C ALA A 124 11.58 11.58 3.67
N HIS A 125 10.73 12.51 4.09
CA HIS A 125 9.28 12.39 3.95
C HIS A 125 8.86 12.82 2.56
N LYS A 126 8.36 11.90 1.75
CA LYS A 126 7.81 12.19 0.41
C LYS A 126 6.28 12.21 0.45
N PRO A 127 5.62 13.17 -0.22
CA PRO A 127 4.16 13.19 -0.31
C PRO A 127 3.64 11.93 -1.00
N ILE A 128 2.57 11.35 -0.47
CA ILE A 128 1.91 10.22 -1.11
C ILE A 128 1.07 10.78 -2.27
N GLN A 129 1.41 10.40 -3.49
CA GLN A 129 0.61 10.72 -4.68
C GLN A 129 -0.55 9.73 -4.87
N LYS A 130 -0.27 8.44 -4.62
CA LYS A 130 -1.21 7.35 -4.88
C LYS A 130 -0.96 6.18 -3.92
N MET A 131 -2.06 5.56 -3.47
CA MET A 131 -2.02 4.29 -2.74
C MET A 131 -2.77 3.23 -3.56
N GLN A 132 -2.22 2.01 -3.62
CA GLN A 132 -2.82 0.92 -4.38
C GLN A 132 -2.77 -0.39 -3.59
N LEU A 133 -3.78 -1.22 -3.80
CA LEU A 133 -3.82 -2.60 -3.36
C LEU A 133 -3.50 -3.50 -4.56
N ALA A 134 -2.48 -4.35 -4.42
CA ALA A 134 -2.06 -5.28 -5.46
C ALA A 134 -2.16 -6.73 -4.96
N PHE A 135 -2.50 -7.64 -5.87
CA PHE A 135 -2.54 -9.07 -5.62
C PHE A 135 -1.57 -9.78 -6.55
N CYS A 136 -0.75 -10.67 -6.00
CA CYS A 136 0.11 -11.56 -6.76
C CYS A 136 0.16 -12.94 -6.10
N GLY A 137 0.35 -13.98 -6.91
CA GLY A 137 0.77 -15.28 -6.41
C GLY A 137 2.29 -15.34 -6.29
N ILE A 138 2.79 -16.22 -5.43
CA ILE A 138 4.22 -16.52 -5.30
C ILE A 138 4.36 -18.04 -5.36
N LYS A 139 5.35 -18.53 -6.10
CA LYS A 139 5.68 -19.96 -6.10
C LYS A 139 6.30 -20.36 -4.76
N LEU A 140 5.77 -21.41 -4.13
CA LEU A 140 6.24 -21.84 -2.81
C LEU A 140 7.70 -22.32 -2.86
N GLU A 141 8.04 -23.05 -3.92
CA GLU A 141 9.36 -23.60 -4.18
C GLU A 141 10.37 -22.55 -4.69
N MET A 142 9.88 -21.39 -5.15
CA MET A 142 10.70 -20.33 -5.71
C MET A 142 10.09 -18.96 -5.40
N THR A 143 10.32 -18.48 -4.18
CA THR A 143 9.66 -17.28 -3.64
C THR A 143 10.03 -15.97 -4.33
N SER A 144 11.04 -15.98 -5.21
CA SER A 144 11.39 -14.85 -6.09
C SER A 144 10.53 -14.79 -7.36
N THR A 145 9.75 -15.83 -7.65
CA THR A 145 8.91 -15.90 -8.86
C THR A 145 7.46 -15.58 -8.52
N PHE A 146 6.95 -14.53 -9.16
CA PHE A 146 5.57 -14.10 -9.05
C PHE A 146 4.68 -14.81 -10.08
N ILE A 147 3.44 -15.05 -9.70
CA ILE A 147 2.37 -15.56 -10.54
C ILE A 147 1.37 -14.43 -10.73
N GLU A 148 1.15 -14.06 -11.98
CA GLU A 148 0.20 -13.02 -12.34
C GLU A 148 -1.23 -13.44 -11.98
N VAL A 149 -1.97 -12.51 -11.37
CA VAL A 149 -3.40 -12.66 -11.15
C VAL A 149 -4.14 -12.09 -12.35
N LYS A 150 -5.08 -12.85 -12.88
CA LYS A 150 -5.96 -12.41 -13.97
C LYS A 150 -7.37 -12.17 -13.45
N GLN A 151 -8.02 -11.16 -13.99
CA GLN A 151 -9.41 -10.82 -13.71
C GLN A 151 -10.24 -11.01 -14.96
N SER A 152 -11.28 -11.84 -14.85
CA SER A 152 -12.23 -12.09 -15.93
C SER A 152 -13.06 -10.84 -16.21
N GLN A 153 -13.28 -10.55 -17.49
CA GLN A 153 -14.10 -9.44 -17.96
C GLN A 153 -15.48 -9.92 -18.42
N ASN A 154 -16.38 -8.99 -18.78
CA ASN A 154 -17.74 -9.28 -19.22
C ASN A 154 -17.79 -10.14 -20.49
N ASP A 155 -16.80 -10.01 -21.36
CA ASP A 155 -16.60 -10.80 -22.58
C ASP A 155 -15.94 -12.17 -22.31
N ARG A 156 -15.73 -12.51 -21.03
CA ARG A 156 -15.06 -13.71 -20.53
C ARG A 156 -13.58 -13.81 -20.90
N GLN A 157 -12.97 -12.77 -21.46
CA GLN A 157 -11.54 -12.73 -21.68
C GLN A 157 -10.83 -12.34 -20.38
N PRO A 158 -9.84 -13.13 -19.93
CA PRO A 158 -9.07 -12.78 -18.74
C PRO A 158 -8.10 -11.65 -19.08
N SER A 159 -8.13 -10.59 -18.28
CA SER A 159 -7.16 -9.50 -18.33
C SER A 159 -6.22 -9.53 -17.14
N LEU A 160 -5.03 -8.96 -17.27
CA LEU A 160 -4.12 -8.83 -16.13
C LEU A 160 -4.79 -7.96 -15.05
N HIS A 161 -4.83 -8.45 -13.81
CA HIS A 161 -5.32 -7.68 -12.69
C HIS A 161 -4.35 -6.53 -12.41
N LYS A 162 -4.84 -5.30 -12.51
CA LYS A 162 -4.06 -4.10 -12.21
C LYS A 162 -4.25 -3.74 -10.74
N PRO A 163 -3.24 -3.16 -10.08
CA PRO A 163 -3.39 -2.67 -8.71
C PRO A 163 -4.57 -1.71 -8.59
N VAL A 164 -5.43 -1.99 -7.61
CA VAL A 164 -6.65 -1.21 -7.33
C VAL A 164 -6.27 0.04 -6.57
N GLU A 165 -6.64 1.21 -7.07
CA GLU A 165 -6.37 2.48 -6.40
C GLU A 165 -7.27 2.65 -5.17
N LEU A 166 -6.66 3.06 -4.06
CA LEU A 166 -7.35 3.40 -2.82
C LEU A 166 -7.58 4.91 -2.80
N SER A 167 -8.80 5.35 -3.12
CA SER A 167 -9.16 6.76 -3.24
C SER A 167 -9.10 7.52 -1.91
N ASP A 168 -9.51 6.87 -0.82
CA ASP A 168 -9.40 7.42 0.53
C ASP A 168 -9.23 6.31 1.58
N ILE A 169 -8.42 6.62 2.60
CA ILE A 169 -8.25 5.80 3.80
C ILE A 169 -8.46 6.76 4.99
N PRO A 170 -9.72 6.92 5.42
CA PRO A 170 -10.04 7.84 6.51
C PRO A 170 -9.43 7.35 7.84
N PRO A 171 -9.04 8.27 8.75
CA PRO A 171 -8.50 7.91 10.05
C PRO A 171 -9.50 7.10 10.88
N ARG A 172 -9.01 6.17 11.70
CA ARG A 172 -9.82 5.32 12.60
C ARG A 172 -10.99 4.60 11.90
N GLN A 173 -10.83 4.31 10.61
CA GLN A 173 -11.86 3.67 9.80
C GLN A 173 -11.29 2.50 9.01
N VAL A 174 -12.20 1.64 8.57
CA VAL A 174 -11.92 0.50 7.72
C VAL A 174 -12.45 0.78 6.31
N THR A 175 -11.56 0.79 5.33
CA THR A 175 -11.91 0.81 3.90
C THR A 175 -11.96 -0.63 3.41
N LYS A 176 -13.08 -1.05 2.80
CA LYS A 176 -13.27 -2.39 2.24
C LYS A 176 -13.24 -2.37 0.71
#